data_AF-A0AA47P3C3-F1
#
_entry.id   AF-A0AA47P3C3-F1
#
_cell.length_a   1.000
_cell.length_b   1.000
_cell.length_c   1.000
_cell.angle_alpha   90.00
_cell.angle_beta   90.00
_cell.angle_gamma   90.00
#
_symmetry.space_group_name_H-M   'P 1'
#
loop_
_entity.id
_entity.type
_entity.pdbx_description
1 polymer ?
#
loop_
_entity_poly.entity_id
_entity_poly.type
_entity_poly.pdbx_seq_one_letter_code
_entity_poly.pdbx_strand_id
1 'polypeptide(L)'
;MTLTELKSFIQSHLSERNTIGLKQIVLFASRRANADIEYDPRNVQTVFLRTIHQGLSPKYSEMRTELKPLLADPSVSDEMLLKQVIKVIREENERQRRLGHTTHQKGTAVRSAQDDVTQDREQTTTDSKTNGKTKMIQDLTTQVETLTSFVESLARSRSTESSIHSTGPKPRFR
;
A
#
# COMPACT_ATOMS: atom_id res chain seq x y z
N MET A 1 -5.39 8.25 -5.60
CA MET A 1 -3.97 7.87 -5.65
C MET A 1 -3.16 9.09 -5.26
N THR A 2 -2.57 9.09 -4.06
CA THR A 2 -1.79 10.21 -3.53
C THR A 2 -0.35 10.13 -4.01
N LEU A 3 0.37 11.26 -3.99
CA LEU A 3 1.77 11.35 -4.43
C LEU A 3 2.67 10.34 -3.69
N THR A 4 2.33 10.03 -2.44
CA THR A 4 2.99 9.05 -1.56
C THR A 4 2.78 7.61 -2.02
N GLU A 5 1.59 7.29 -2.55
CA GLU A 5 1.27 5.98 -3.12
C GLU A 5 1.98 5.79 -4.47
N LEU A 6 2.05 6.84 -5.31
CA LEU A 6 2.80 6.82 -6.57
C LEU A 6 4.31 6.64 -6.34
N LYS A 7 4.87 7.33 -5.33
CA LYS A 7 6.28 7.17 -4.96
C LYS A 7 6.58 5.77 -4.44
N SER A 8 5.75 5.23 -3.54
CA SER A 8 5.91 3.85 -3.05
C SER A 8 5.74 2.82 -4.17
N PHE A 9 4.82 3.06 -5.10
CA PHE A 9 4.59 2.21 -6.26
C PHE A 9 5.78 2.22 -7.22
N ILE A 10 6.31 3.39 -7.58
CA ILE A 10 7.52 3.51 -8.42
C ILE A 10 8.74 2.92 -7.70
N GLN A 11 8.93 3.19 -6.40
CA GLN A 11 10.04 2.65 -5.61
C GLN A 11 9.98 1.11 -5.53
N SER A 12 8.76 0.55 -5.35
CA SER A 12 8.52 -0.89 -5.33
C SER A 12 8.75 -1.53 -6.71
N HIS A 13 8.27 -0.91 -7.79
CA HIS A 13 8.46 -1.43 -9.15
C HIS A 13 9.89 -1.27 -9.65
N LEU A 14 10.61 -0.22 -9.22
CA LEU A 14 12.03 -0.05 -9.49
C LEU A 14 12.88 -1.05 -8.68
N SER A 15 12.40 -1.48 -7.51
CA SER A 15 12.98 -2.59 -6.74
C SER A 15 12.84 -3.95 -7.43
N GLU A 16 11.81 -4.18 -8.26
CA GLU A 16 11.72 -5.42 -9.06
C GLU A 16 12.75 -5.46 -10.19
N ARG A 17 13.08 -4.31 -10.80
CA ARG A 17 14.24 -4.23 -11.70
C ARG A 17 15.56 -4.47 -10.95
N ASN A 18 15.60 -4.14 -9.66
CA ASN A 18 16.76 -4.39 -8.81
C ASN A 18 16.93 -5.88 -8.47
N THR A 19 15.85 -6.66 -8.31
CA THR A 19 15.99 -8.10 -7.99
C THR A 19 16.50 -8.92 -9.18
N ILE A 20 16.00 -8.67 -10.39
CA ILE A 20 16.54 -9.28 -11.62
C ILE A 20 17.97 -8.78 -11.88
N GLY A 21 18.23 -7.49 -11.67
CA GLY A 21 19.58 -6.93 -11.75
C GLY A 21 20.55 -7.58 -10.77
N LEU A 22 20.11 -7.84 -9.53
CA LEU A 22 20.90 -8.49 -8.50
C LEU A 22 21.23 -9.94 -8.89
N LYS A 23 20.25 -10.69 -9.42
CA LYS A 23 20.49 -12.02 -9.99
C LYS A 23 21.59 -11.98 -11.07
N GLN A 24 21.52 -11.02 -11.98
CA GLN A 24 22.53 -10.85 -13.04
C GLN A 24 23.91 -10.48 -12.47
N ILE A 25 23.97 -9.57 -11.48
CA ILE A 25 25.21 -9.18 -10.82
C ILE A 25 25.87 -10.38 -10.13
N VAL A 26 25.09 -11.21 -9.42
CA VAL A 26 25.59 -12.43 -8.77
C VAL A 26 26.15 -13.41 -9.79
N LEU A 27 25.43 -13.67 -10.89
CA LEU A 27 25.90 -14.54 -11.97
C LEU A 27 27.12 -14.00 -12.72
N PHE A 28 27.25 -12.68 -12.79
CA PHE A 28 28.40 -12.05 -13.44
C PHE A 28 29.63 -12.07 -12.53
N ALA A 29 29.45 -11.79 -11.23
CA ALA A 29 30.49 -11.85 -10.23
C ALA A 29 31.07 -13.27 -10.08
N SER A 30 30.21 -14.30 -10.17
CA SER A 30 30.63 -15.71 -10.07
C SER A 30 31.46 -16.20 -11.26
N ARG A 31 31.39 -15.54 -12.41
CA ARG A 31 32.12 -15.91 -13.64
C ARG A 31 33.47 -15.20 -13.78
N ARG A 32 33.84 -14.33 -12.84
CA ARG A 32 35.14 -13.67 -12.86
C ARG A 32 36.23 -14.72 -12.65
N ALA A 33 37.27 -14.69 -13.50
CA ALA A 33 38.51 -15.41 -13.22
C ALA A 33 38.98 -14.97 -11.83
N ASN A 34 39.11 -15.91 -10.88
CA ASN A 34 39.41 -15.71 -9.45
C ASN A 34 38.21 -15.56 -8.49
N ALA A 35 37.00 -15.99 -8.86
CA ALA A 35 35.94 -16.15 -7.87
C ALA A 35 36.19 -17.40 -7.00
N ASP A 36 36.27 -17.24 -5.67
CA ASP A 36 36.40 -18.36 -4.72
C ASP A 36 35.18 -19.30 -4.72
N ILE A 37 34.03 -18.82 -5.23
CA ILE A 37 32.76 -19.54 -5.25
C ILE A 37 32.15 -19.42 -6.65
N GLU A 38 32.06 -20.55 -7.35
CA GLU A 38 31.31 -20.69 -8.59
C GLU A 38 29.83 -20.96 -8.27
N TYR A 39 28.93 -20.13 -8.80
CA TYR A 39 27.50 -20.31 -8.63
C TYR A 39 26.88 -20.96 -9.87
N ASP A 40 26.28 -22.14 -9.69
CA ASP A 40 25.48 -22.78 -10.74
C ASP A 40 24.27 -21.90 -11.12
N PRO A 41 24.14 -21.50 -12.39
CA PRO A 41 23.02 -20.68 -12.84
C PRO A 41 21.64 -21.27 -12.53
N ARG A 42 21.49 -22.60 -12.55
CA ARG A 42 20.22 -23.25 -12.21
C ARG A 42 19.88 -23.09 -10.73
N ASN A 43 20.89 -23.21 -9.87
CA ASN A 43 20.72 -23.01 -8.44
C ASN A 43 20.39 -21.54 -8.12
N VAL A 44 21.06 -20.59 -8.77
CA VAL A 44 20.74 -19.15 -8.64
C VAL A 44 19.30 -18.86 -9.06
N GLN A 45 18.84 -19.41 -10.19
CA GLN A 45 17.46 -19.28 -10.64
C GLN A 45 16.47 -19.86 -9.62
N THR A 46 16.76 -21.06 -9.10
CA THR A 46 15.90 -21.73 -8.12
C THR A 46 15.77 -20.92 -6.82
N VAL A 47 16.90 -20.42 -6.31
CA VAL A 47 16.91 -19.57 -5.10
C VAL A 47 16.20 -18.25 -5.37
N PHE A 48 16.38 -17.66 -6.56
CA PHE A 48 15.71 -16.43 -6.96
C PHE A 48 14.18 -16.58 -6.98
N LEU A 49 13.66 -17.59 -7.67
CA LEU A 49 12.21 -17.85 -7.74
C LEU A 49 11.61 -18.16 -6.36
N ARG A 50 12.33 -18.94 -5.53
CA ARG A 50 11.95 -19.19 -4.13
C ARG A 50 11.91 -17.90 -3.32
N THR A 51 12.89 -17.03 -3.50
CA THR A 51 12.98 -15.73 -2.79
C THR A 51 11.80 -14.84 -3.17
N ILE A 52 11.42 -14.79 -4.45
CA ILE A 52 10.23 -14.05 -4.89
C ILE A 52 8.97 -14.63 -4.24
N HIS A 53 8.79 -15.95 -4.27
CA HIS A 53 7.63 -16.59 -3.65
C HIS A 53 7.56 -16.33 -2.14
N GLN A 54 8.70 -16.33 -1.44
CA GLN A 54 8.81 -16.12 0.00
C GLN A 54 8.68 -14.65 0.41
N GLY A 55 9.19 -13.73 -0.42
CA GLY A 55 9.19 -12.28 -0.17
C GLY A 55 7.81 -11.63 -0.23
N LEU A 56 6.81 -12.32 -0.78
CA LEU A 56 5.42 -11.86 -0.74
C LEU A 56 4.86 -11.95 0.69
N SER A 57 4.44 -10.79 1.23
CA SER A 57 3.80 -10.68 2.54
C SER A 57 2.51 -11.52 2.60
N PRO A 58 2.16 -12.09 3.78
CA PRO A 58 0.89 -12.81 3.96
C PRO A 58 -0.36 -12.02 3.57
N LYS A 59 -0.31 -10.68 3.63
CA LYS A 59 -1.39 -9.79 3.16
C LYS A 59 -1.73 -9.99 1.68
N TYR A 60 -0.79 -10.51 0.89
CA TYR A 60 -0.91 -10.72 -0.55
C TYR A 60 -1.02 -12.21 -0.89
N SER A 61 -1.79 -12.97 -0.10
CA SER A 61 -1.96 -14.42 -0.25
C SER A 61 -2.56 -14.81 -1.60
N GLU A 62 -3.45 -14.00 -2.16
CA GLU A 62 -4.05 -14.21 -3.48
C GLU A 62 -3.00 -14.12 -4.58
N MET A 63 -2.20 -13.02 -4.60
CA MET A 63 -1.09 -12.87 -5.53
C MET A 63 -0.07 -14.02 -5.41
N ARG A 64 0.20 -14.49 -4.19
CA ARG A 64 1.10 -15.62 -3.94
C ARG A 64 0.56 -16.90 -4.57
N THR A 65 -0.75 -17.15 -4.45
CA THR A 65 -1.40 -18.34 -5.01
C THR A 65 -1.37 -18.31 -6.54
N GLU A 66 -1.58 -17.13 -7.13
CA GLU A 66 -1.57 -16.94 -8.58
C GLU A 66 -0.17 -17.04 -9.20
N LEU A 67 0.86 -16.52 -8.52
CA LEU A 67 2.25 -16.58 -8.98
C LEU A 67 2.91 -17.94 -8.75
N LYS A 68 2.43 -18.72 -7.78
CA LYS A 68 2.98 -20.04 -7.42
C LYS A 68 3.26 -20.98 -8.61
N PRO A 69 2.34 -21.21 -9.57
CA PRO A 69 2.62 -22.09 -10.71
C PRO A 69 3.78 -21.61 -11.57
N LEU A 70 3.90 -20.30 -11.78
CA LEU A 70 4.99 -19.73 -12.58
C LEU A 70 6.34 -19.81 -11.85
N LEU A 71 6.34 -19.61 -10.53
CA LEU A 71 7.54 -19.66 -9.69
C LEU A 71 8.01 -21.09 -9.39
N ALA A 72 7.18 -22.11 -9.66
CA ALA A 72 7.53 -23.52 -9.53
C ALA A 72 8.37 -24.03 -10.71
N ASP A 73 8.31 -23.36 -11.86
CA ASP A 73 9.03 -23.74 -13.06
C ASP A 73 10.39 -23.01 -13.13
N PRO A 74 11.52 -23.72 -12.98
CA PRO A 74 12.85 -23.12 -13.08
C PRO A 74 13.23 -22.69 -14.51
N SER A 75 12.49 -23.12 -15.53
CA SER A 75 12.73 -22.75 -16.93
C SER A 75 12.10 -21.41 -17.33
N VAL A 76 11.33 -20.79 -16.43
CA VAL A 76 10.71 -19.49 -16.68
C VAL A 76 11.75 -18.41 -16.98
N SER A 77 11.51 -17.62 -18.03
CA SER A 77 12.35 -16.47 -18.38
C SER A 77 12.04 -15.25 -17.52
N ASP A 78 13.03 -14.40 -17.31
CA ASP A 78 12.90 -13.16 -16.54
C ASP A 78 11.82 -12.22 -17.14
N GLU A 79 11.66 -12.22 -18.47
CA GLU A 79 10.62 -11.45 -19.15
C GLU A 79 9.20 -11.96 -18.87
N MET A 80 9.00 -13.28 -18.90
CA MET A 80 7.71 -13.90 -18.59
C MET A 80 7.34 -13.66 -17.13
N LEU A 81 8.32 -13.83 -16.24
CA LEU A 81 8.19 -13.56 -14.83
C LEU A 81 7.77 -12.12 -14.58
N LEU A 82 8.47 -11.14 -15.17
CA LEU A 82 8.15 -9.73 -15.02
C LEU A 82 6.75 -9.40 -15.56
N LYS A 83 6.39 -9.91 -16.76
CA LYS A 83 5.06 -9.72 -17.35
C LYS A 83 3.96 -10.25 -16.43
N GLN A 84 4.12 -11.45 -15.89
CA GLN A 84 3.12 -12.04 -15.00
C GLN A 84 3.03 -11.28 -13.68
N VAL A 85 4.16 -10.90 -13.07
CA VAL A 85 4.16 -10.12 -11.83
C VAL A 85 3.42 -8.79 -12.02
N ILE A 86 3.71 -8.06 -13.09
CA ILE A 86 3.00 -6.81 -13.44
C ILE A 86 1.48 -7.07 -13.59
N LYS A 87 1.10 -8.15 -14.28
CA LYS A 87 -0.30 -8.53 -14.48
C LYS A 87 -1.00 -8.78 -13.14
N VAL A 88 -0.42 -9.64 -12.29
CA VAL A 88 -0.97 -10.01 -10.98
C VAL A 88 -1.11 -8.78 -10.08
N ILE A 89 -0.12 -7.89 -10.08
CA ILE A 89 -0.18 -6.63 -9.31
C ILE A 89 -1.32 -5.74 -9.81
N ARG A 90 -1.51 -5.64 -11.12
CA ARG A 90 -2.59 -4.84 -11.71
C ARG A 90 -3.97 -5.37 -11.32
N GLU A 91 -4.15 -6.69 -11.43
CA GLU A 91 -5.39 -7.37 -11.07
C GLU A 91 -5.67 -7.26 -9.57
N GLU A 92 -4.66 -7.41 -8.73
CA GLU A 92 -4.77 -7.20 -7.29
C GLU A 92 -5.13 -5.75 -6.95
N ASN A 93 -4.52 -4.77 -7.62
CA ASN A 93 -4.85 -3.36 -7.41
C ASN A 93 -6.30 -3.07 -7.78
N GLU A 94 -6.79 -3.66 -8.87
CA GLU A 94 -8.19 -3.56 -9.28
C GLU A 94 -9.13 -4.22 -8.26
N ARG A 95 -8.77 -5.39 -7.73
CA ARG A 95 -9.52 -6.06 -6.66
C ARG A 95 -9.59 -5.18 -5.42
N GLN A 96 -8.48 -4.57 -5.01
CA GLN A 96 -8.42 -3.65 -3.87
C GLN A 96 -9.28 -2.39 -4.09
N ARG A 97 -9.31 -1.84 -5.31
CA ARG A 97 -10.19 -0.70 -5.64
C ARG A 97 -11.66 -1.07 -5.51
N ARG A 98 -12.05 -2.23 -6.02
CA ARG A 98 -13.42 -2.75 -5.93
C ARG A 98 -13.81 -2.99 -4.48
N LEU A 99 -12.94 -3.66 -3.71
CA LEU A 99 -13.18 -3.96 -2.30
C LEU A 99 -13.26 -2.67 -1.45
N GLY A 100 -12.43 -1.67 -1.75
CA GLY A 100 -12.42 -0.36 -1.08
C GLY A 100 -13.54 0.61 -1.49
N HIS A 101 -14.28 0.34 -2.56
CA HIS A 101 -15.44 1.14 -3.00
C HIS A 101 -16.78 0.42 -2.78
N THR A 102 -16.79 -0.75 -2.14
CA THR A 102 -18.05 -1.42 -1.76
C THR A 102 -18.65 -0.82 -0.49
N THR A 103 -18.97 0.47 -0.53
CA THR A 103 -19.96 1.05 0.37
C THR A 103 -21.31 0.39 0.06
N HIS A 104 -21.68 -0.60 0.87
CA HIS A 104 -23.03 -1.13 1.03
C HIS A 104 -23.83 -1.36 -0.27
N GLN A 105 -23.59 -2.47 -0.98
CA GLN A 105 -24.68 -3.08 -1.74
C GLN A 105 -25.64 -3.77 -0.76
N LYS A 106 -26.49 -2.95 -0.15
CA LYS A 106 -27.72 -3.42 0.47
C LYS A 106 -28.71 -3.70 -0.67
N GLY A 107 -29.10 -4.97 -0.81
CA GLY A 107 -30.37 -5.34 -1.44
C GLY A 107 -30.25 -6.19 -2.70
N THR A 108 -30.29 -7.51 -2.52
CA THR A 108 -31.24 -8.37 -3.24
C THR A 108 -31.34 -9.71 -2.51
N ALA A 109 -32.11 -9.71 -1.42
CA ALA A 109 -32.69 -10.94 -0.92
C ALA A 109 -33.77 -11.36 -1.92
N VAL A 110 -33.42 -12.29 -2.81
CA VAL A 110 -34.40 -12.99 -3.67
C VAL A 110 -35.18 -13.91 -2.75
N ARG A 111 -36.36 -13.44 -2.34
CA ARG A 111 -37.36 -14.19 -1.59
C ARG A 111 -38.02 -15.16 -2.56
N SER A 112 -37.77 -16.46 -2.41
CA SER A 112 -38.66 -17.48 -2.95
C SER A 112 -39.43 -18.12 -1.79
N ALA A 113 -40.75 -18.03 -1.92
CA ALA A 113 -41.81 -18.73 -1.20
C ALA A 113 -41.45 -20.21 -0.92
N GLN A 114 -41.92 -20.94 0.09
CA GLN A 114 -43.02 -20.82 1.05
C GLN A 114 -42.93 -22.13 1.85
N ASP A 115 -42.93 -22.11 3.19
CA ASP A 115 -43.53 -23.19 3.97
C ASP A 115 -43.70 -22.82 5.45
N ASP A 116 -44.67 -23.49 6.05
CA ASP A 116 -45.47 -23.19 7.23
C ASP A 116 -44.79 -23.44 8.60
N VAL A 117 -45.48 -22.97 9.66
CA VAL A 117 -45.40 -23.33 11.10
C VAL A 117 -44.61 -22.40 12.05
N THR A 118 -45.38 -21.49 12.66
CA THR A 118 -45.52 -21.17 14.11
C THR A 118 -44.33 -21.40 15.08
N GLN A 119 -43.83 -20.34 15.73
CA GLN A 119 -44.15 -19.93 17.13
C GLN A 119 -43.03 -19.08 17.80
N ASP A 120 -43.47 -18.00 18.49
CA ASP A 120 -42.90 -17.24 19.62
C ASP A 120 -41.49 -16.60 19.61
N ARG A 121 -41.53 -15.25 19.51
CA ARG A 121 -41.01 -14.26 20.47
C ARG A 121 -39.65 -14.55 21.17
N GLU A 122 -38.60 -13.89 20.71
CA GLU A 122 -37.65 -13.25 21.63
C GLU A 122 -36.96 -12.03 21.01
N GLN A 123 -36.99 -10.95 21.78
CA GLN A 123 -36.51 -9.61 21.47
C GLN A 123 -35.23 -9.42 22.30
N THR A 124 -34.05 -9.50 21.68
CA THR A 124 -32.81 -9.06 22.35
C THR A 124 -31.90 -8.29 21.40
N THR A 125 -31.89 -6.99 21.66
CA THR A 125 -30.92 -5.94 21.36
C THR A 125 -29.46 -6.39 21.33
N THR A 126 -28.74 -6.10 20.23
CA THR A 126 -27.29 -5.82 20.27
C THR A 126 -26.88 -4.82 19.18
N ASP A 127 -27.48 -3.63 19.17
CA ASP A 127 -26.93 -2.46 18.49
C ASP A 127 -26.14 -1.64 19.51
N SER A 128 -24.81 -1.80 19.55
CA SER A 128 -23.94 -0.88 20.31
C SER A 128 -22.47 -0.79 19.89
N LYS A 129 -21.96 -1.66 18.99
CA LYS A 129 -20.52 -1.64 18.66
C LYS A 129 -20.13 -0.77 17.45
N THR A 130 -21.08 -0.40 16.61
CA THR A 130 -20.84 0.41 15.39
C THR A 130 -20.84 1.91 15.66
N ASN A 131 -21.62 2.39 16.64
CA ASN A 131 -21.71 3.82 16.99
C ASN A 131 -20.42 4.38 17.61
N GLY A 132 -19.68 3.56 18.38
CA GLY A 132 -18.45 3.99 19.05
C GLY A 132 -17.31 4.34 18.08
N LYS A 133 -17.16 3.60 16.98
CA LYS A 133 -16.13 3.87 15.97
C LYS A 133 -16.46 5.13 15.16
N THR A 134 -17.73 5.36 14.84
CA THR A 134 -18.17 6.57 14.13
C THR A 134 -17.95 7.82 14.97
N LYS A 135 -18.28 7.76 16.28
CA LYS A 135 -17.99 8.86 17.22
C LYS A 135 -16.49 9.13 17.33
N MET A 136 -15.67 8.08 17.48
CA MET A 136 -14.21 8.22 17.57
C MET A 136 -13.60 8.87 16.31
N ILE A 137 -14.10 8.51 15.12
CA ILE A 137 -13.65 9.12 13.86
C ILE A 137 -14.08 10.60 13.79
N GLN A 138 -15.29 10.93 14.25
CA GLN A 138 -15.80 12.30 14.27
C GLN A 138 -15.02 13.18 15.26
N ASP A 139 -14.67 12.63 16.43
CA ASP A 139 -13.84 13.29 17.44
C ASP A 139 -12.40 13.51 16.96
N LEU A 140 -11.81 12.54 16.25
CA LEU A 140 -10.49 12.70 15.64
C LEU A 140 -10.50 13.75 14.52
N THR A 141 -11.59 13.81 13.73
CA THR A 141 -11.75 14.79 12.64
C THR A 141 -11.82 16.21 13.19
N THR A 142 -12.61 16.43 14.24
CA THR A 142 -12.70 17.74 14.90
C THR A 142 -11.38 18.15 15.59
N GLN A 143 -10.63 17.20 16.16
CA GLN A 143 -9.29 17.48 16.70
C GLN A 143 -8.28 17.88 15.61
N VAL A 144 -8.32 17.23 14.44
CA VAL A 144 -7.45 17.60 13.32
C VAL A 144 -7.81 18.97 12.76
N GLU A 145 -9.10 19.30 12.63
CA GLU A 145 -9.54 20.63 12.18
C GLU A 145 -9.14 21.74 13.16
N THR A 146 -9.29 21.52 14.47
CA THR A 146 -8.88 22.49 15.49
C THR A 146 -7.36 22.68 15.53
N LEU A 147 -6.58 21.60 15.43
CA LEU A 147 -5.12 21.69 15.31
C LEU A 147 -4.70 22.40 14.02
N THR A 148 -5.36 22.11 12.90
CA THR A 148 -5.08 22.76 11.62
C THR A 148 -5.38 24.26 11.69
N SER A 149 -6.51 24.65 12.29
CA SER A 149 -6.87 26.05 12.52
C SER A 149 -5.90 26.76 13.47
N PHE A 150 -5.43 26.08 14.53
CA PHE A 150 -4.45 26.63 15.45
C PHE A 150 -3.07 26.81 14.78
N VAL A 151 -2.63 25.84 13.99
CA VAL A 151 -1.38 25.94 13.21
C VAL A 151 -1.47 27.04 12.15
N GLU A 152 -2.61 27.17 11.45
CA GLU A 152 -2.83 28.28 10.53
C GLU A 152 -2.83 29.63 11.25
N SER A 153 -3.44 29.71 12.44
CA SER A 153 -3.42 30.92 13.26
C SER A 153 -1.99 31.28 13.67
N LEU A 154 -1.21 30.30 14.13
CA LEU A 154 0.18 30.49 14.54
C LEU A 154 1.10 30.85 13.36
N ALA A 155 0.85 30.27 12.18
CA ALA A 155 1.54 30.64 10.94
C ALA A 155 1.20 32.07 10.50
N ARG A 156 -0.06 32.50 10.64
CA ARG A 156 -0.46 33.89 10.40
C ARG A 156 0.17 34.84 11.42
N SER A 157 0.22 34.47 12.71
CA SER A 157 0.87 35.26 13.76
C SER A 157 2.37 35.44 13.54
N ARG A 158 3.08 34.41 13.06
CA ARG A 158 4.51 34.52 12.70
C ARG A 158 4.77 35.37 11.46
N SER A 159 3.77 35.53 10.58
CA SER A 159 3.87 36.38 9.39
C SER A 159 3.70 37.87 9.71
N THR A 160 3.13 38.22 10.88
CA THR A 160 2.95 39.61 11.33
C THR A 160 4.12 40.17 12.14
N GLU A 161 5.06 39.33 12.59
CA GLU A 161 6.18 39.74 13.46
C GLU A 161 7.46 40.14 12.70
N SER A 162 7.51 39.98 11.36
CA SER A 162 8.67 40.39 10.54
C SER A 162 8.53 41.77 9.88
N SER A 163 7.53 42.59 10.24
CA SER A 163 7.26 43.88 9.57
C SER A 163 7.26 45.11 10.50
N ILE A 164 7.84 45.04 11.69
CA ILE A 164 7.97 46.22 12.58
C ILE A 164 9.36 46.28 13.19
N HIS A 165 10.41 46.51 12.39
CA HIS A 165 11.66 47.12 12.86
C HIS A 165 12.40 47.77 11.69
N SER A 166 12.17 49.07 11.50
CA SER A 166 13.20 50.08 11.18
C SER A 166 12.57 51.37 10.64
N THR A 167 12.23 52.31 11.53
CA THR A 167 12.19 53.74 11.20
C THR A 167 12.92 54.51 12.31
N GLY A 168 14.24 54.58 12.22
CA GLY A 168 15.05 55.53 12.98
C GLY A 168 15.13 56.87 12.21
N PRO A 169 14.94 58.03 12.86
CA PRO A 169 15.02 59.32 12.18
C PRO A 169 16.47 59.73 11.95
N LYS A 170 16.79 60.20 10.74
CA LYS A 170 18.07 60.84 10.41
C LYS A 170 18.21 62.17 11.17
N PRO A 171 19.31 62.42 11.90
CA PRO A 171 19.66 63.77 12.29
C PRO A 171 20.37 64.46 11.11
N ARG A 172 19.97 65.71 10.88
CA ARG A 172 20.56 66.63 9.93
C ARG A 172 21.28 67.69 10.77
N PHE A 173 22.60 67.75 10.69
CA PHE A 173 23.36 68.87 11.24
C PHE A 173 24.36 69.40 10.21
N ARG A 174 24.53 70.72 10.32
CA ARG A 174 25.19 71.68 9.44
C ARG A 174 26.63 71.34 9.09
#